data_AF-A0A0K9NUJ9-F1
#
_entry.id   AF-A0A0K9NUJ9-F1
#
_cell.length_a   1.000
_cell.length_b   1.000
_cell.length_c   1.000
_cell.angle_alpha   90.00
_cell.angle_beta   90.00
_cell.angle_gamma   90.00
#
_symmetry.space_group_name_H-M   'P 1'
#
loop_
_entity.id
_entity.type
_entity.pdbx_description
1 polymer ?
#
loop_
_entity_poly.entity_id
_entity_poly.type
_entity_poly.pdbx_seq_one_letter_code
_entity_poly.pdbx_strand_id
1 'polypeptide(L)'
;MVSTSKKRKGKKKMTDEEERSELFTPGESSSASNPERSSYTPIFKSLPGSIQTKFHAQYEAYMKAKEDKSLNPRQALDFLECLRHVQKYLSERSEQLQRRYAVRKALMVMKNAKNSNIYSLSQEVYGMEKENDKLTIDAITYNIVHDDFKHTSAYKQLLVLYEMRQEAKRSNKMKELEGEVGDISFEDLLAKEKKDSTFWTLSSGKLRTFGI
;
A
#
# COMPACT_ATOMS: atom_id res chain seq x y z
N MET A 1 -1.61 67.36 -31.50
CA MET A 1 -2.78 67.03 -32.35
C MET A 1 -3.07 65.54 -32.13
N VAL A 2 -4.07 65.15 -31.33
CA VAL A 2 -5.51 65.10 -31.69
C VAL A 2 -5.67 64.06 -32.80
N SER A 3 -5.94 62.79 -32.50
CA SER A 3 -7.29 62.19 -32.32
C SER A 3 -7.33 60.94 -33.21
N THR A 4 -8.07 59.84 -33.03
CA THR A 4 -9.10 59.36 -32.11
C THR A 4 -9.44 57.93 -32.57
N SER A 5 -9.79 57.02 -31.64
CA SER A 5 -11.06 56.24 -31.58
C SER A 5 -11.66 55.65 -32.89
N LYS A 6 -12.29 54.47 -32.99
CA LYS A 6 -13.19 53.70 -32.09
C LYS A 6 -13.86 52.57 -32.92
N LYS A 7 -14.18 51.43 -32.27
CA LYS A 7 -15.45 50.62 -32.36
C LYS A 7 -15.77 49.89 -33.70
N ARG A 8 -16.52 48.76 -33.79
CA ARG A 8 -17.41 48.02 -32.86
C ARG A 8 -17.86 46.66 -33.46
N LYS A 9 -18.05 45.67 -32.57
CA LYS A 9 -19.20 44.75 -32.37
C LYS A 9 -20.00 44.14 -33.55
N GLY A 10 -20.17 42.81 -33.45
CA GLY A 10 -21.44 42.05 -33.48
C GLY A 10 -21.14 40.62 -32.97
N LYS A 11 -21.64 40.04 -31.86
CA LYS A 11 -22.93 39.93 -31.14
C LYS A 11 -23.81 38.76 -31.66
N LYS A 12 -23.75 37.62 -30.92
CA LYS A 12 -24.82 36.64 -30.49
C LYS A 12 -25.82 36.13 -31.56
N LYS A 13 -26.32 34.88 -31.59
CA LYS A 13 -26.82 34.00 -30.50
C LYS A 13 -27.36 32.65 -31.08
N MET A 14 -27.31 31.59 -30.27
CA MET A 14 -28.33 30.52 -30.00
C MET A 14 -28.64 29.42 -31.04
N THR A 15 -28.36 28.14 -30.71
CA THR A 15 -29.23 27.02 -30.17
C THR A 15 -29.92 26.26 -31.32
N ASP A 16 -30.09 24.93 -31.35
CA ASP A 16 -30.67 23.96 -30.41
C ASP A 16 -29.97 22.58 -30.56
N GLU A 17 -29.76 21.81 -29.49
CA GLU A 17 -30.50 20.58 -29.13
C GLU A 17 -30.86 19.64 -30.30
N GLU A 18 -30.26 18.45 -30.34
CA GLU A 18 -31.06 17.23 -30.48
C GLU A 18 -30.30 15.97 -30.00
N GLU A 19 -30.98 15.27 -29.10
CA GLU A 19 -30.69 13.94 -28.61
C GLU A 19 -30.54 12.94 -29.76
N ARG A 20 -29.59 12.01 -29.63
CA ARG A 20 -29.68 10.74 -30.36
C ARG A 20 -29.85 9.62 -29.35
N SER A 21 -31.09 9.47 -28.94
CA SER A 21 -31.65 8.31 -28.27
C SER A 21 -31.56 7.06 -29.16
N GLU A 22 -31.07 6.01 -28.52
CA GLU A 22 -31.35 4.59 -28.68
C GLU A 22 -32.36 4.17 -29.76
N LEU A 23 -31.92 3.30 -30.67
CA LEU A 23 -32.75 2.26 -31.26
C LEU A 23 -31.87 1.07 -31.66
N PHE A 24 -31.72 0.10 -30.76
CA PHE A 24 -31.37 -1.27 -31.13
C PHE A 24 -32.47 -2.18 -30.60
N THR A 25 -33.23 -2.74 -31.53
CA THR A 25 -34.37 -3.63 -31.30
C THR A 25 -33.93 -4.97 -30.71
N PRO A 26 -34.76 -5.59 -29.84
CA PRO A 26 -34.52 -6.89 -29.23
C PRO A 26 -35.01 -8.03 -30.15
N GLY A 27 -34.27 -9.14 -30.20
CA GLY A 27 -34.64 -10.31 -30.99
C GLY A 27 -33.71 -11.51 -30.75
N GLU A 28 -33.94 -12.16 -29.62
CA GLU A 28 -33.63 -13.54 -29.24
C GLU A 28 -32.74 -14.40 -30.16
N SER A 29 -31.63 -14.88 -29.58
CA SER A 29 -31.32 -16.31 -29.66
C SER A 29 -30.67 -16.77 -28.35
N SER A 30 -31.34 -17.73 -27.75
CA SER A 30 -30.99 -18.46 -26.56
C SER A 30 -29.71 -19.25 -26.74
N SER A 31 -28.78 -19.14 -25.78
CA SER A 31 -28.15 -20.31 -25.19
C SER A 31 -27.46 -19.91 -23.89
N ALA A 32 -27.87 -20.60 -22.82
CA ALA A 32 -27.25 -20.53 -21.53
C ALA A 32 -25.79 -20.98 -21.63
N SER A 33 -24.84 -20.11 -21.30
CA SER A 33 -23.54 -20.53 -20.79
C SER A 33 -22.91 -19.38 -20.00
N ASN A 34 -22.53 -19.71 -18.76
CA ASN A 34 -21.63 -19.04 -17.82
C ASN A 34 -21.51 -17.50 -17.80
N PRO A 35 -21.48 -16.84 -16.61
CA PRO A 35 -20.93 -15.51 -16.54
C PRO A 35 -19.44 -15.60 -16.86
N GLU A 36 -19.08 -15.28 -18.10
CA GLU A 36 -17.73 -14.90 -18.49
C GLU A 36 -17.31 -13.77 -17.55
N ARG A 37 -16.57 -14.12 -16.49
CA ARG A 37 -15.71 -13.18 -15.79
C ARG A 37 -14.63 -12.81 -16.80
N SER A 38 -14.95 -11.82 -17.65
CA SER A 38 -13.97 -11.00 -18.35
C SER A 38 -12.80 -10.78 -17.38
N SER A 39 -11.62 -11.26 -17.78
CA SER A 39 -10.40 -11.23 -16.97
C SER A 39 -9.99 -9.78 -16.76
N TYR A 40 -10.66 -9.10 -15.84
CA TYR A 40 -10.38 -7.73 -15.50
C TYR A 40 -9.03 -7.72 -14.78
N THR A 41 -7.97 -7.37 -15.50
CA THR A 41 -6.67 -7.21 -14.88
C THR A 41 -6.67 -5.89 -14.11
N PRO A 42 -6.30 -5.89 -12.82
CA PRO A 42 -6.29 -4.68 -12.03
C PRO A 42 -5.28 -3.68 -12.61
N ILE A 43 -5.74 -2.50 -12.99
CA ILE A 43 -4.89 -1.43 -13.51
C ILE A 43 -4.69 -0.39 -12.42
N PHE A 44 -3.44 -0.22 -11.98
CA PHE A 44 -3.05 0.84 -11.07
C PHE A 44 -2.62 2.08 -11.85
N LYS A 45 -3.16 3.25 -11.50
CA LYS A 45 -2.95 4.51 -12.21
C LYS A 45 -1.68 5.25 -11.77
N SER A 46 -1.16 4.94 -10.59
CA SER A 46 0.00 5.58 -9.98
C SER A 46 1.27 4.73 -10.05
N LEU A 47 1.16 3.44 -10.36
CA LEU A 47 2.32 2.55 -10.48
C LEU A 47 3.20 2.90 -11.69
N PRO A 48 4.53 2.76 -11.57
CA PRO A 48 5.40 2.81 -12.72
C PRO A 48 5.21 1.57 -13.59
N GLY A 49 5.39 1.71 -14.90
CA GLY A 49 5.16 0.63 -15.87
C GLY A 49 5.93 -0.66 -15.57
N SER A 50 7.11 -0.57 -14.95
CA SER A 50 7.91 -1.74 -14.55
C SER A 50 7.31 -2.54 -13.39
N ILE A 51 6.64 -1.88 -12.43
CA ILE A 51 5.94 -2.57 -11.35
C ILE A 51 4.60 -3.08 -11.87
N GLN A 52 3.91 -2.29 -12.70
CA GLN A 52 2.64 -2.68 -13.29
C GLN A 52 2.76 -3.93 -14.18
N THR A 53 3.73 -3.98 -15.09
CA THR A 53 3.97 -5.16 -15.95
C THR A 53 4.30 -6.41 -15.14
N LYS A 54 5.14 -6.29 -14.11
CA LYS A 54 5.43 -7.41 -13.19
C LYS A 54 4.19 -7.86 -12.42
N PHE A 55 3.38 -6.91 -11.96
CA PHE A 55 2.13 -7.21 -11.29
C PHE A 55 1.16 -7.95 -12.21
N HIS A 56 0.96 -7.46 -13.44
CA HIS A 56 0.09 -8.12 -14.41
C HIS A 56 0.55 -9.55 -14.72
N ALA A 57 1.84 -9.76 -14.98
CA ALA A 57 2.37 -11.09 -15.24
C ALA A 57 2.13 -12.06 -14.07
N GLN A 58 2.37 -11.61 -12.83
CA GLN A 58 2.13 -12.42 -11.63
C GLN A 58 0.63 -12.63 -11.36
N TYR A 59 -0.20 -11.64 -11.63
CA TYR A 59 -1.65 -11.72 -11.49
C TYR A 59 -2.27 -12.69 -12.50
N GLU A 60 -1.83 -12.67 -13.75
CA GLU A 60 -2.27 -13.62 -14.78
C GLU A 60 -1.86 -15.05 -14.42
N ALA A 61 -0.62 -15.25 -13.97
CA ALA A 61 -0.15 -16.56 -13.51
C ALA A 61 -0.97 -17.07 -12.31
N TYR A 62 -1.29 -16.17 -11.38
CA TYR A 62 -2.17 -16.46 -10.24
C TYR A 62 -3.60 -16.81 -10.67
N MET A 63 -4.20 -16.03 -11.58
CA MET A 63 -5.57 -16.27 -12.06
C MET A 63 -5.68 -17.60 -12.80
N LYS A 64 -4.70 -17.92 -13.66
CA LYS A 64 -4.64 -19.21 -14.34
C LYS A 64 -4.53 -20.38 -13.36
N ALA A 65 -3.62 -20.29 -12.38
CA ALA A 65 -3.47 -21.32 -11.35
C ALA A 65 -4.70 -21.45 -10.44
N LYS A 66 -5.44 -20.36 -10.23
CA LYS A 66 -6.71 -20.34 -9.49
C LYS A 66 -7.83 -21.02 -10.27
N GLU A 67 -7.92 -20.80 -11.58
CA GLU A 67 -8.86 -21.48 -12.48
C GLU A 67 -8.59 -23.00 -12.52
N ASP A 68 -7.33 -23.38 -12.60
CA ASP A 68 -6.88 -24.78 -12.64
C ASP A 68 -6.98 -25.50 -11.27
N LYS A 69 -7.44 -24.81 -10.21
CA LYS A 69 -7.46 -25.29 -8.79
C LYS A 69 -6.11 -25.83 -8.30
N SER A 70 -5.01 -25.47 -8.96
CA SER A 70 -3.67 -26.03 -8.75
C SER A 70 -2.72 -25.05 -8.06
N LEU A 71 -3.25 -23.97 -7.49
CA LEU A 71 -2.48 -22.90 -6.89
C LEU A 71 -1.54 -23.43 -5.80
N ASN A 72 -0.25 -23.48 -6.12
CA ASN A 72 0.79 -23.97 -5.23
C ASN A 72 1.12 -22.90 -4.18
N PRO A 73 1.36 -23.27 -2.91
CA PRO A 73 1.88 -22.36 -1.89
C PRO A 73 3.07 -21.51 -2.37
N ARG A 74 3.96 -22.06 -3.20
CA ARG A 74 5.10 -21.31 -3.75
C ARG A 74 4.67 -20.16 -4.66
N GLN A 75 3.74 -20.40 -5.59
CA GLN A 75 3.21 -19.36 -6.48
C GLN A 75 2.43 -18.30 -5.69
N ALA A 76 1.70 -18.74 -4.66
CA ALA A 76 1.02 -17.83 -3.75
C ALA A 76 2.02 -16.93 -2.98
N LEU A 77 3.20 -17.43 -2.60
CA LEU A 77 4.26 -16.61 -2.00
C LEU A 77 4.81 -15.58 -2.99
N ASP A 78 5.10 -15.99 -4.22
CA ASP A 78 5.64 -15.09 -5.25
C ASP A 78 4.62 -13.96 -5.56
N PHE A 79 3.33 -14.29 -5.62
CA PHE A 79 2.27 -13.28 -5.76
C PHE A 79 2.13 -12.38 -4.54
N LEU A 80 2.20 -12.92 -3.32
CA LEU A 80 2.19 -12.13 -2.09
C LEU A 80 3.37 -11.16 -2.02
N GLU A 81 4.55 -11.59 -2.45
CA GLU A 81 5.73 -10.72 -2.54
C GLU A 81 5.52 -9.59 -3.55
N CYS A 82 4.91 -9.88 -4.70
CA CYS A 82 4.51 -8.86 -5.66
C CYS A 82 3.54 -7.84 -5.04
N LEU A 83 2.50 -8.30 -4.34
CA LEU A 83 1.55 -7.44 -3.63
C LEU A 83 2.24 -6.59 -2.57
N ARG A 84 3.20 -7.13 -1.82
CA ARG A 84 3.99 -6.38 -0.85
C ARG A 84 4.78 -5.25 -1.51
N HIS A 85 5.34 -5.47 -2.70
CA HIS A 85 6.03 -4.43 -3.46
C HIS A 85 5.08 -3.31 -3.90
N VAL A 86 3.88 -3.66 -4.38
CA VAL A 86 2.83 -2.69 -4.73
C VAL A 86 2.41 -1.87 -3.51
N GLN A 87 2.12 -2.53 -2.38
CA GLN A 87 1.75 -1.86 -1.14
C GLN A 87 2.82 -0.88 -0.68
N LYS A 88 4.09 -1.31 -0.69
CA LYS A 88 5.23 -0.46 -0.31
C LYS A 88 5.30 0.79 -1.19
N TYR A 89 5.16 0.62 -2.51
CA TYR A 89 5.16 1.74 -3.44
C TYR A 89 4.02 2.74 -3.18
N LEU A 90 2.78 2.23 -3.02
CA LEU A 90 1.62 3.09 -2.74
C LEU A 90 1.77 3.84 -1.41
N SER A 91 2.29 3.16 -0.38
CA SER A 91 2.58 3.77 0.92
C SER A 91 3.62 4.89 0.80
N GLU A 92 4.78 4.61 0.18
CA GLU A 92 5.85 5.61 -0.02
C GLU A 92 5.36 6.80 -0.84
N ARG A 93 4.56 6.54 -1.88
CA ARG A 93 4.02 7.59 -2.73
C ARG A 93 3.00 8.47 -2.00
N SER A 94 2.11 7.88 -1.22
CA SER A 94 1.15 8.62 -0.40
C SER A 94 1.84 9.49 0.66
N GLU A 95 2.87 8.97 1.33
CA GLU A 95 3.64 9.72 2.32
C GLU A 95 4.38 10.90 1.67
N GLN A 96 5.02 10.67 0.53
CA GLN A 96 5.70 11.73 -0.22
C GLN A 96 4.72 12.83 -0.65
N LEU A 97 3.51 12.44 -1.09
CA LEU A 97 2.46 13.37 -1.48
C LEU A 97 1.95 14.18 -0.27
N GLN A 98 1.68 13.53 0.86
CA GLN A 98 1.23 14.19 2.10
C GLN A 98 2.24 15.23 2.59
N ARG A 99 3.53 14.89 2.60
CA ARG A 99 4.60 15.83 2.99
C ARG A 99 4.62 17.06 2.07
N ARG A 100 4.55 16.85 0.75
CA ARG A 100 4.51 17.95 -0.24
C ARG A 100 3.25 18.81 -0.07
N TYR A 101 2.10 18.18 0.13
CA TYR A 101 0.82 18.84 0.33
C TYR A 101 0.84 19.73 1.58
N ALA A 102 1.33 19.21 2.71
CA ALA A 102 1.46 19.95 3.96
C ALA A 102 2.37 21.18 3.81
N VAL A 103 3.53 21.03 3.18
CA VAL A 103 4.46 22.14 2.91
C VAL A 103 3.80 23.20 2.03
N ARG A 104 3.10 22.82 0.96
CA ARG A 104 2.45 23.80 0.08
C ARG A 104 1.27 24.50 0.74
N LYS A 105 0.43 23.79 1.50
CA LYS A 105 -0.63 24.42 2.29
C LYS A 105 -0.06 25.41 3.30
N ALA A 106 1.00 25.06 4.00
CA ALA A 106 1.67 25.98 4.93
C ALA A 106 2.15 27.25 4.23
N LEU A 107 2.78 27.12 3.05
CA LEU A 107 3.22 28.27 2.25
C LEU A 107 2.07 29.18 1.78
N MET A 108 0.89 28.63 1.50
CA MET A 108 -0.30 29.43 1.13
C MET A 108 -0.84 30.25 2.30
N VAL A 109 -0.74 29.74 3.52
CA VAL A 109 -1.24 30.41 4.74
C VAL A 109 -0.24 31.45 5.27
N MET A 110 1.03 31.37 4.87
CA MET A 110 2.04 32.35 5.26
C MET A 110 1.71 33.76 4.76
N LYS A 111 1.68 34.72 5.69
CA LYS A 111 1.27 36.13 5.49
C LYS A 111 2.10 36.92 4.46
N ASN A 112 3.26 36.39 4.06
CA ASN A 112 4.19 37.04 3.13
C ASN A 112 4.11 36.51 1.69
N ALA A 113 3.19 35.60 1.39
CA ALA A 113 3.02 35.09 0.04
C ALA A 113 2.47 36.20 -0.88
N LYS A 114 3.22 36.56 -1.93
CA LYS A 114 2.74 37.47 -2.98
C LYS A 114 1.53 36.83 -3.68
N ASN A 115 0.52 37.63 -4.08
CA ASN A 115 -0.70 37.13 -4.72
C ASN A 115 -0.46 36.21 -5.93
N SER A 116 0.57 36.49 -6.74
CA SER A 116 0.96 35.64 -7.88
C SER A 116 1.54 34.28 -7.47
N ASN A 117 2.18 34.21 -6.30
CA ASN A 117 2.68 32.96 -5.72
C ASN A 117 1.52 32.09 -5.20
N ILE A 118 0.49 32.70 -4.61
CA ILE A 118 -0.70 31.99 -4.11
C ILE A 118 -1.43 31.27 -5.24
N TYR A 119 -1.61 31.93 -6.40
CA TYR A 119 -2.23 31.27 -7.55
C TYR A 119 -1.44 30.04 -8.02
N SER A 120 -0.12 30.15 -8.15
CA SER A 120 0.74 29.01 -8.52
C SER A 120 0.65 27.88 -7.49
N LEU A 121 0.71 28.21 -6.20
CA LEU A 121 0.58 27.23 -5.12
C LEU A 121 -0.79 26.54 -5.15
N SER A 122 -1.88 27.27 -5.45
CA SER A 122 -3.22 26.69 -5.56
C SER A 122 -3.31 25.67 -6.70
N GLN A 123 -2.66 25.93 -7.84
CA GLN A 123 -2.60 25.00 -8.96
C GLN A 123 -1.78 23.75 -8.61
N GLU A 124 -0.66 23.92 -7.89
CA GLU A 124 0.13 22.79 -7.40
C GLU A 124 -0.67 21.92 -6.40
N VAL A 125 -1.41 22.55 -5.48
CA VAL A 125 -2.28 21.87 -4.51
C VAL A 125 -3.38 21.09 -5.22
N TYR A 126 -4.04 21.69 -6.21
CA TYR A 126 -5.05 21.01 -7.01
C TYR A 126 -4.48 19.81 -7.80
N GLY A 127 -3.26 19.94 -8.33
CA GLY A 127 -2.56 18.83 -8.97
C GLY A 127 -2.28 17.67 -8.00
N MET A 128 -1.90 17.99 -6.75
CA MET A 128 -1.68 17.00 -5.69
C MET A 128 -2.98 16.33 -5.25
N GLU A 129 -4.11 17.03 -5.22
CA GLU A 129 -5.42 16.44 -4.92
C GLU A 129 -5.81 15.38 -5.96
N LYS A 130 -5.63 15.69 -7.25
CA LYS A 130 -5.84 14.68 -8.32
C LYS A 130 -4.92 13.47 -8.18
N GLU A 131 -3.69 13.69 -7.75
CA GLU A 131 -2.76 12.59 -7.49
C GLU A 131 -3.23 11.73 -6.30
N ASN A 132 -3.74 12.37 -5.25
CA ASN A 132 -4.30 11.69 -4.08
C ASN A 132 -5.54 10.85 -4.45
N ASP A 133 -6.40 11.36 -5.33
CA ASP A 133 -7.56 10.60 -5.83
C ASP A 133 -7.13 9.34 -6.58
N LYS A 134 -6.08 9.43 -7.41
CA LYS A 134 -5.50 8.25 -8.10
C LYS A 134 -4.95 7.23 -7.11
N LEU A 135 -4.20 7.68 -6.09
CA LEU A 135 -3.67 6.81 -5.05
C LEU A 135 -4.78 6.15 -4.22
N THR A 136 -5.88 6.86 -3.99
CA THR A 136 -7.05 6.33 -3.27
C THR A 136 -7.71 5.20 -4.08
N ILE A 137 -7.91 5.41 -5.39
CA ILE A 137 -8.43 4.37 -6.28
C ILE A 137 -7.49 3.16 -6.29
N ASP A 138 -6.18 3.40 -6.43
CA ASP A 138 -5.18 2.33 -6.44
C ASP A 138 -5.13 1.55 -5.11
N ALA A 139 -5.32 2.22 -3.98
CA ALA A 139 -5.42 1.58 -2.67
C ALA A 139 -6.67 0.69 -2.57
N ILE A 140 -7.81 1.15 -3.11
CA ILE A 140 -9.04 0.35 -3.20
C ILE A 140 -8.79 -0.89 -4.08
N THR A 141 -8.19 -0.71 -5.25
CA THR A 141 -7.83 -1.81 -6.15
C THR A 141 -6.91 -2.82 -5.48
N TYR A 142 -5.88 -2.34 -4.77
CA TYR A 142 -4.99 -3.20 -3.99
C TYR A 142 -5.76 -4.01 -2.94
N ASN A 143 -6.64 -3.37 -2.17
CA ASN A 143 -7.39 -4.03 -1.12
C ASN A 143 -8.30 -5.12 -1.68
N ILE A 144 -9.00 -4.87 -2.79
CA ILE A 144 -9.83 -5.88 -3.46
C ILE A 144 -9.00 -7.10 -3.85
N VAL A 145 -7.87 -6.88 -4.55
CA VAL A 145 -7.00 -7.97 -5.02
C VAL A 145 -6.42 -8.74 -3.83
N HIS A 146 -5.97 -8.02 -2.81
CA HIS A 146 -5.36 -8.62 -1.63
C HIS A 146 -6.38 -9.42 -0.81
N ASP A 147 -7.60 -8.91 -0.65
CA ASP A 147 -8.67 -9.62 0.04
C ASP A 147 -9.10 -10.86 -0.74
N ASP A 148 -9.29 -10.76 -2.05
CA ASP A 148 -9.56 -11.93 -2.91
C ASP A 148 -8.49 -13.01 -2.75
N PHE A 149 -7.22 -12.61 -2.64
CA PHE A 149 -6.11 -13.52 -2.43
C PHE A 149 -6.15 -14.19 -1.05
N LYS A 150 -6.48 -13.46 0.02
CA LYS A 150 -6.59 -14.02 1.39
C LYS A 150 -7.62 -15.14 1.51
N HIS A 151 -8.67 -15.11 0.69
CA HIS A 151 -9.72 -16.14 0.71
C HIS A 151 -9.29 -17.44 0.03
N THR A 152 -8.16 -17.46 -0.69
CA THR A 152 -7.69 -18.67 -1.37
C THR A 152 -7.16 -19.73 -0.41
N SER A 153 -7.34 -21.01 -0.79
CA SER A 153 -6.81 -22.15 -0.03
C SER A 153 -5.28 -22.09 0.10
N ALA A 154 -4.58 -21.69 -0.97
CA ALA A 154 -3.13 -21.57 -0.95
C ALA A 154 -2.62 -20.54 0.06
N TYR A 155 -3.30 -19.39 0.19
CA TYR A 155 -2.95 -18.40 1.22
C TYR A 155 -3.15 -18.94 2.64
N LYS A 156 -4.24 -19.67 2.88
CA LYS A 156 -4.49 -20.32 4.19
C LYS A 156 -3.41 -21.35 4.51
N GLN A 157 -3.00 -22.16 3.53
CA GLN A 157 -1.90 -23.11 3.68
C GLN A 157 -0.58 -22.39 3.99
N LEU A 158 -0.31 -21.25 3.36
CA LEU A 158 0.86 -20.44 3.68
C LEU A 158 0.85 -19.91 5.11
N LEU A 159 -0.31 -19.53 5.63
CA LEU A 159 -0.44 -19.09 7.01
C LEU A 159 -0.11 -20.24 7.99
N VAL A 160 -0.64 -21.43 7.74
CA VAL A 160 -0.32 -22.63 8.53
C VAL A 160 1.16 -22.96 8.49
N LEU A 161 1.78 -22.96 7.29
CA LEU A 161 3.22 -23.19 7.14
C LEU A 161 4.06 -22.13 7.86
N TYR A 162 3.61 -20.87 7.84
CA TYR A 162 4.25 -19.78 8.57
C TYR A 162 4.17 -20.00 10.08
N GLU A 163 2.99 -20.34 10.61
CA GLU A 163 2.78 -20.64 12.02
C GLU A 163 3.64 -21.82 12.48
N MET A 164 3.64 -22.93 11.74
CA MET A 164 4.49 -24.09 12.01
C MET A 164 5.97 -23.74 12.05
N ARG A 165 6.43 -22.88 11.11
CA ARG A 165 7.81 -22.40 11.09
C ARG A 165 8.13 -21.54 12.32
N GLN A 166 7.21 -20.68 12.75
CA GLN A 166 7.42 -19.87 13.95
C GLN A 166 7.45 -20.73 15.21
N GLU A 167 6.60 -21.75 15.29
CA GLU A 167 6.58 -22.66 16.42
C GLU A 167 7.85 -23.51 16.48
N ALA A 168 8.33 -24.01 15.33
CA ALA A 168 9.62 -24.69 15.26
C ALA A 168 10.78 -23.77 15.72
N LYS A 169 10.77 -22.49 15.35
CA LYS A 169 11.77 -21.52 15.83
C LYS A 169 11.70 -21.30 17.34
N ARG A 170 10.50 -21.21 17.92
CA ARG A 170 10.33 -21.09 19.38
C ARG A 170 10.81 -22.34 20.11
N SER A 171 10.41 -23.52 19.63
CA SER A 171 10.83 -24.80 20.20
C SER A 171 12.35 -24.97 20.13
N ASN A 172 12.99 -24.62 19.00
CA ASN A 172 14.45 -24.69 18.88
C ASN A 172 15.14 -23.71 19.83
N LYS A 173 14.63 -22.48 19.97
CA LYS A 173 15.16 -21.50 20.93
C LYS A 173 14.99 -21.97 22.38
N MET A 174 13.89 -22.65 22.69
CA MET A 174 13.65 -23.23 24.01
C MET A 174 14.64 -24.38 24.30
N LYS A 175 14.91 -25.25 23.33
CA LYS A 175 15.94 -26.30 23.46
C LYS A 175 17.35 -25.75 23.63
N GLU A 176 17.67 -24.66 22.94
CA GLU A 176 18.95 -23.95 23.09
C GLU A 176 19.09 -23.39 24.52
N LEU A 177 18.03 -22.77 25.05
CA LEU A 177 17.99 -22.29 26.45
C LEU A 177 18.02 -23.44 27.46
N GLU A 178 17.34 -24.56 27.22
CA GLU A 178 17.38 -25.73 28.10
C GLU A 178 18.74 -26.41 28.12
N GLY A 179 19.44 -26.48 26.97
CA GLY A 179 20.83 -26.95 26.93
C GLY A 179 21.76 -26.00 27.67
N GLU A 180 21.60 -24.69 27.47
CA GLU A 180 22.41 -23.70 28.19
C GLU A 180 22.13 -23.72 29.70
N VAL A 181 20.88 -23.83 30.15
CA VAL A 181 20.53 -23.83 31.59
C VAL A 181 20.78 -25.19 32.25
N GLY A 182 20.55 -26.29 31.54
CA GLY A 182 20.72 -27.66 32.04
C GLY A 182 22.19 -28.05 32.26
N ASP A 183 23.11 -27.43 31.53
CA ASP A 183 24.56 -27.67 31.67
C ASP A 183 25.25 -26.73 32.68
N ILE A 184 24.52 -25.78 33.30
CA ILE A 184 25.09 -24.88 34.30
C ILE A 184 24.85 -25.43 35.70
N SER A 185 25.92 -25.81 36.39
CA SER A 185 25.86 -26.14 37.81
C SER A 185 25.67 -24.87 38.66
N PHE A 186 25.11 -25.02 39.86
CA PHE A 186 24.97 -23.92 40.82
C PHE A 186 26.32 -23.22 41.08
N GLU A 187 27.41 -23.99 41.17
CA GLU A 187 28.79 -23.49 41.31
C GLU A 187 29.25 -22.63 40.12
N ASP A 188 28.90 -23.00 38.88
CA ASP A 188 29.26 -22.24 37.69
C ASP A 188 28.49 -20.91 37.58
N LEU A 189 27.22 -20.92 37.99
CA LEU A 189 26.40 -19.71 38.13
C LEU A 189 26.99 -18.75 39.16
N LEU A 190 27.38 -19.27 40.34
CA LEU A 190 28.08 -18.52 41.40
C LEU A 190 29.42 -17.97 40.92
N ALA A 191 30.16 -18.73 40.11
CA ALA A 191 31.44 -18.28 39.56
C ALA A 191 31.26 -17.16 38.53
N LYS A 192 30.19 -17.19 37.72
CA LYS A 192 29.81 -16.09 36.81
C LYS A 192 29.37 -14.85 37.59
N GLU A 193 28.50 -15.00 38.57
CA GLU A 193 27.99 -13.89 39.39
C GLU A 193 29.13 -13.20 40.18
N LYS A 194 30.03 -13.96 40.80
CA LYS A 194 31.20 -13.40 41.50
C LYS A 194 32.15 -12.61 40.60
N LYS A 195 32.19 -12.94 39.30
CA LYS A 195 32.99 -12.22 38.28
C LYS A 195 32.24 -11.04 37.68
N ASP A 196 30.92 -10.98 37.84
CA ASP A 196 30.13 -9.87 37.37
C ASP A 196 30.25 -8.68 38.34
N SER A 197 31.33 -7.94 38.15
CA SER A 197 31.59 -6.71 38.90
C SER A 197 30.41 -5.75 38.82
N THR A 198 29.65 -5.71 37.71
CA THR A 198 28.51 -4.78 37.56
C THR A 198 27.32 -5.12 38.45
N PHE A 199 27.13 -6.40 38.75
CA PHE A 199 26.11 -6.86 39.70
C PHE A 199 26.49 -6.51 41.15
N TRP A 200 27.77 -6.66 41.51
CA TRP A 200 28.26 -6.40 42.88
C TRP A 200 28.67 -4.94 43.15
N THR A 201 29.05 -4.18 42.12
CA THR A 201 29.33 -2.74 42.23
C THR A 201 28.05 -1.95 42.07
N LEU A 202 27.16 -2.08 43.06
CA LEU A 202 26.23 -0.99 43.39
C LEU A 202 27.01 0.13 44.11
N SER A 203 28.09 0.64 43.51
CA SER A 203 29.00 1.60 44.14
C SER A 203 29.44 2.70 43.18
N SER A 204 28.45 3.40 42.62
CA SER A 204 28.50 4.86 42.59
C SER A 204 27.13 5.47 42.94
N GLY A 205 26.65 5.14 44.15
CA GLY A 205 25.92 6.12 44.98
C GLY A 205 24.40 6.32 44.77
N LYS A 206 23.65 5.42 44.12
CA LYS A 206 22.18 5.51 44.12
C LYS A 206 21.53 4.21 44.59
N LEU A 207 21.04 4.23 45.84
CA LEU A 207 20.16 3.22 46.42
C LEU A 207 18.92 3.07 45.52
N ARG A 208 18.60 1.83 45.13
CA ARG A 208 17.27 1.50 44.61
C ARG A 208 16.29 1.61 45.78
N THR A 209 15.64 2.76 45.92
CA THR A 209 14.44 2.87 46.75
C THR A 209 13.35 2.05 46.07
N PHE A 210 13.10 0.85 46.56
CA PHE A 210 11.84 0.17 46.29
C PHE A 210 10.77 0.90 47.11
N GLY A 211 10.00 1.76 46.45
CA GLY A 211 8.81 2.36 47.04
C GLY A 211 7.78 1.27 47.27
N ILE A 212 7.43 1.06 48.54
CA ILE A 212 6.21 0.36 48.97
C ILE A 212 5.05 1.35 48.84
#